data_AF-A0A953F064-F1
#
_entry.id   AF-A0A953F064-F1
#
_cell.length_a   1.000
_cell.length_b   1.000
_cell.length_c   1.000
_cell.angle_alpha   90.00
_cell.angle_beta   90.00
_cell.angle_gamma   90.00
#
_symmetry.space_group_name_H-M   'P 1'
#
loop_
_entity.id
_entity.type
_entity.pdbx_description
1 polymer ?
#
loop_
_entity_poly.entity_id
_entity_poly.type
_entity_poly.pdbx_seq_one_letter_code
_entity_poly.pdbx_strand_id
1 'polypeptide(L)'
;MSTMPCANRLSGARFSTNGNSHAVAPTNGHTPNRTAPERPLHRLKAVRQQQGVSLRRVARTLKIDMHEARQQEHESSDLKLSTLHAWRELLDVPMADLLEENTELSPPVLLRARLLKLMKTATAIRSESSATSSVNQLACMLIDQLIEIMPELAGVSPWHIASRRRRSREIGRIFERIMPASMFPES
;
A
#
# COMPACT_ATOMS: atom_id res chain seq x y z
N MET A 1 -58.86 -1.80 -16.87
CA MET A 1 -57.51 -1.25 -17.19
C MET A 1 -56.70 -2.42 -17.75
N SER A 2 -56.97 -2.81 -18.98
CA SER A 2 -56.30 -2.37 -20.21
C SER A 2 -55.01 -3.13 -20.50
N THR A 3 -55.20 -4.11 -21.39
CA THR A 3 -54.41 -4.42 -22.60
C THR A 3 -53.19 -5.34 -22.46
N MET A 4 -53.37 -6.52 -23.08
CA MET A 4 -52.37 -7.52 -23.50
C MET A 4 -51.54 -7.04 -24.73
N PRO A 5 -50.96 -7.90 -25.60
CA PRO A 5 -49.70 -8.68 -25.51
C PRO A 5 -48.78 -8.52 -26.77
N CYS A 6 -47.75 -9.37 -26.88
CA CYS A 6 -47.11 -9.90 -28.11
C CYS A 6 -46.31 -8.96 -29.05
N ALA A 7 -45.08 -9.38 -29.42
CA ALA A 7 -44.81 -9.92 -30.76
C ALA A 7 -43.33 -10.27 -30.98
N ASN A 8 -43.12 -11.51 -31.43
CA ASN A 8 -41.94 -12.02 -32.12
C ASN A 8 -42.37 -12.30 -33.56
N ARG A 9 -41.75 -11.72 -34.60
CA ARG A 9 -41.68 -12.33 -35.95
C ARG A 9 -40.72 -11.63 -36.92
N LEU A 10 -39.71 -12.42 -37.29
CA LEU A 10 -38.99 -12.60 -38.56
C LEU A 10 -39.42 -11.85 -39.85
N SER A 11 -38.37 -11.54 -40.63
CA SER A 11 -38.15 -11.87 -42.06
C SER A 11 -38.33 -10.80 -43.15
N GLY A 12 -37.35 -10.80 -44.08
CA GLY A 12 -37.48 -10.33 -45.48
C GLY A 12 -36.48 -9.24 -45.88
N ALA A 13 -35.24 -9.56 -46.29
CA ALA A 13 -34.80 -10.01 -47.63
C ALA A 13 -34.61 -8.87 -48.67
N ARG A 14 -33.36 -8.69 -49.17
CA ARG A 14 -32.89 -8.95 -50.57
C ARG A 14 -31.68 -8.08 -50.96
N PHE A 15 -30.64 -8.77 -51.44
CA PHE A 15 -29.72 -8.49 -52.56
C PHE A 15 -29.52 -7.04 -53.05
N SER A 16 -28.26 -6.60 -53.20
CA SER A 16 -27.54 -6.61 -54.51
C SER A 16 -26.17 -5.87 -54.46
N THR A 17 -25.10 -6.60 -54.81
CA THR A 17 -23.96 -6.28 -55.72
C THR A 17 -23.09 -5.01 -55.64
N ASN A 18 -21.79 -5.26 -55.93
CA ASN A 18 -20.70 -4.38 -56.40
C ASN A 18 -20.05 -3.48 -55.34
N GLY A 19 -18.73 -3.38 -55.20
CA GLY A 19 -17.62 -3.73 -56.08
C GLY A 19 -16.58 -2.59 -55.99
N ASN A 20 -15.29 -2.95 -56.06
CA ASN A 20 -14.09 -2.10 -56.10
C ASN A 20 -13.44 -1.60 -54.79
N SER A 21 -12.33 -2.28 -54.47
CA SER A 21 -10.96 -1.75 -54.59
C SER A 21 -10.65 -0.42 -53.89
N HIS A 22 -10.04 -0.50 -52.71
CA HIS A 22 -8.67 -0.02 -52.48
C HIS A 22 -8.27 -0.36 -51.03
N ALA A 23 -7.53 -1.46 -50.86
CA ALA A 23 -6.73 -1.67 -49.67
C ALA A 23 -5.58 -0.65 -49.67
N VAL A 24 -5.82 0.52 -49.08
CA VAL A 24 -4.77 1.40 -48.60
C VAL A 24 -4.85 1.32 -47.10
N ALA A 25 -3.88 0.64 -46.50
CA ALA A 25 -3.63 0.71 -45.07
C ALA A 25 -2.88 2.02 -44.78
N PRO A 26 -3.47 3.02 -44.10
CA PRO A 26 -2.68 4.01 -43.41
C PRO A 26 -2.25 3.41 -42.06
N THR A 27 -1.00 2.95 -42.07
CA THR A 27 0.01 3.08 -41.02
C THR A 27 -0.50 3.51 -39.64
N ASN A 28 -0.47 2.55 -38.70
CA ASN A 28 -0.48 2.69 -37.24
C ASN A 28 -0.64 4.11 -36.70
N GLY A 29 -1.88 4.43 -36.32
CA GLY A 29 -2.14 5.47 -35.34
C GLY A 29 -1.39 5.14 -34.05
N HIS A 30 -0.31 5.88 -33.79
CA HIS A 30 0.32 5.97 -32.49
C HIS A 30 -0.69 6.67 -31.57
N THR A 31 -1.58 5.89 -30.94
CA THR A 31 -2.33 6.37 -29.79
C THR A 31 -1.31 6.80 -28.74
N PRO A 32 -1.27 8.08 -28.31
CA PRO A 32 -0.39 8.47 -27.22
C PRO A 32 -0.82 7.68 -25.99
N ASN A 33 0.04 6.74 -25.61
CA ASN A 33 -0.10 5.94 -24.40
C ASN A 33 -0.24 6.92 -23.23
N ARG A 34 -1.41 6.93 -22.57
CA ARG A 34 -1.63 7.67 -21.33
C ARG A 34 -0.60 7.16 -20.33
N THR A 35 0.49 7.88 -20.17
CA THR A 35 1.55 7.62 -19.20
C THR A 35 0.91 7.56 -17.82
N ALA A 36 0.67 6.35 -17.33
CA ALA A 36 0.47 6.16 -15.91
C ALA A 36 1.67 6.80 -15.20
N PRO A 37 1.46 7.54 -14.08
CA PRO A 37 2.57 8.16 -13.38
C PRO A 37 3.58 7.07 -13.03
N GLU A 38 4.82 7.24 -13.51
CA GLU A 38 5.89 6.28 -13.25
C GLU A 38 6.07 6.17 -11.73
N ARG A 39 5.83 4.97 -11.18
CA ARG A 39 5.96 4.73 -9.75
C ARG A 39 7.42 4.96 -9.34
N PRO A 40 7.69 5.76 -8.29
CA PRO A 40 9.05 5.89 -7.78
C PRO A 40 9.56 4.52 -7.29
N LEU A 41 10.72 4.11 -7.75
CA LEU A 41 11.40 2.87 -7.40
C LEU A 41 12.37 3.08 -6.23
N HIS A 42 12.97 4.27 -6.16
CA HIS A 42 13.98 4.62 -5.17
C HIS A 42 13.93 6.11 -4.83
N ARG A 43 14.64 6.49 -3.77
CA ARG A 43 14.65 7.83 -3.18
C ARG A 43 16.06 8.38 -2.97
N LEU A 44 16.99 8.00 -3.87
CA LEU A 44 18.42 8.36 -3.80
C LEU A 44 18.66 9.86 -3.63
N LYS A 45 17.93 10.68 -4.38
CA LYS A 45 18.05 12.14 -4.31
C LYS A 45 17.70 12.68 -2.93
N ALA A 46 16.61 12.19 -2.34
CA ALA A 46 16.16 12.61 -1.01
C ALA A 46 17.18 12.18 0.06
N VAL A 47 17.61 10.92 0.03
CA VAL A 47 18.59 10.39 1.00
C VAL A 47 19.93 11.11 0.87
N ARG A 48 20.43 11.34 -0.35
CA ARG A 48 21.66 12.11 -0.58
C ARG A 48 21.58 13.52 0.04
N GLN A 49 20.45 14.21 -0.14
CA GLN A 49 20.25 15.55 0.41
C GLN A 49 20.22 15.53 1.94
N GLN A 50 19.55 14.54 2.54
CA GLN A 50 19.52 14.35 4.00
C GLN A 50 20.93 14.11 4.57
N GLN A 51 21.77 13.35 3.86
CA GLN A 51 23.18 13.12 4.24
C GLN A 51 24.11 14.29 3.91
N GLY A 52 23.61 15.39 3.33
CA GLY A 52 24.41 16.57 2.99
C GLY A 52 25.47 16.34 1.91
N VAL A 53 25.37 15.26 1.14
CA VAL A 53 26.34 14.92 0.10
C VAL A 53 26.00 15.66 -1.20
N SER A 54 26.94 16.40 -1.77
CA SER A 54 26.70 17.05 -3.08
C SER A 54 26.73 16.04 -4.22
N LEU A 55 25.94 16.27 -5.28
CA LEU A 55 25.93 15.40 -6.46
C LEU A 55 27.31 15.31 -7.13
N ARG A 56 28.12 16.38 -7.06
CA ARG A 56 29.49 16.37 -7.56
C ARG A 56 30.40 15.41 -6.80
N ARG A 57 30.20 15.29 -5.48
CA ARG A 57 30.92 14.32 -4.65
C ARG A 57 30.55 12.90 -5.02
N VAL A 58 29.26 12.65 -5.29
CA VAL A 58 28.79 11.34 -5.79
C VAL A 58 29.49 10.98 -7.11
N ALA A 59 29.41 11.86 -8.11
CA ALA A 59 30.01 11.63 -9.43
C ALA A 59 31.51 11.33 -9.33
N ARG A 60 32.27 12.09 -8.54
CA ARG A 60 33.71 11.84 -8.32
C ARG A 60 34.00 10.52 -7.62
N THR A 61 33.23 10.17 -6.60
CA THR A 61 33.50 8.99 -5.77
C THR A 61 33.12 7.71 -6.51
N LEU A 62 31.98 7.72 -7.21
CA LEU A 62 31.53 6.61 -8.06
C LEU A 62 32.23 6.58 -9.42
N LYS A 63 33.06 7.59 -9.74
CA LYS A 63 33.77 7.74 -11.02
C LYS A 63 32.85 7.71 -12.24
N ILE A 64 31.67 8.32 -12.11
CA ILE A 64 30.67 8.47 -13.17
C ILE A 64 30.55 9.93 -13.58
N ASP A 65 29.95 10.18 -14.74
CA ASP A 65 29.68 11.54 -15.18
C ASP A 65 28.57 12.21 -14.35
N MET A 66 28.59 13.54 -14.28
CA MET A 66 27.56 14.33 -13.61
C MET A 66 26.18 14.08 -14.21
N HIS A 67 26.10 13.90 -15.53
CA HIS A 67 24.84 13.61 -16.21
C HIS A 67 24.32 12.23 -15.79
N GLU A 68 25.19 11.22 -15.73
CA GLU A 68 24.84 9.88 -15.28
C GLU A 68 24.38 9.89 -13.82
N ALA A 69 25.08 10.61 -12.93
CA ALA A 69 24.65 10.77 -11.54
C ALA A 69 23.27 11.42 -11.41
N ARG A 70 22.95 12.41 -12.26
CA ARG A 70 21.60 13.00 -12.33
C ARG A 70 20.57 12.00 -12.84
N GLN A 71 20.93 11.22 -13.85
CA GLN A 71 20.03 10.23 -14.43
C GLN A 71 19.65 9.16 -13.39
N GLN A 72 20.64 8.71 -12.61
CA GLN A 72 20.45 7.74 -11.54
C GLN A 72 19.65 8.31 -10.35
N GLU A 73 19.64 9.63 -10.13
CA GLU A 73 18.82 10.26 -9.08
C GLU A 73 17.32 10.30 -9.39
N HIS A 74 16.91 10.09 -10.66
CA HIS A 74 15.50 10.08 -11.02
C HIS A 74 14.80 8.89 -10.37
N GLU A 75 13.79 9.15 -9.55
CA GLU A 75 13.12 8.16 -8.71
C GLU A 75 12.51 6.99 -9.50
N SER A 76 12.11 7.22 -10.75
CA SER A 76 11.59 6.18 -11.66
C SER A 76 12.66 5.48 -12.50
N SER A 77 13.93 5.89 -12.41
CA SER A 77 15.01 5.26 -13.16
C SER A 77 15.34 3.88 -12.61
N ASP A 78 15.44 2.90 -13.50
CA ASP A 78 15.89 1.56 -13.13
C ASP A 78 17.41 1.56 -12.90
N LEU A 79 17.83 0.98 -11.79
CA LEU A 79 19.22 0.93 -11.36
C LEU A 79 19.64 -0.52 -11.17
N LYS A 80 20.80 -0.87 -11.72
CA LYS A 80 21.43 -2.16 -11.43
C LYS A 80 21.68 -2.27 -9.92
N LEU A 81 21.47 -3.46 -9.38
CA LEU A 81 21.68 -3.73 -7.95
C LEU A 81 23.10 -3.40 -7.50
N SER A 82 24.10 -3.65 -8.35
CA SER A 82 25.50 -3.26 -8.09
C SER A 82 25.68 -1.75 -7.92
N THR A 83 24.99 -0.94 -8.75
CA THR A 83 25.00 0.51 -8.66
C THR A 83 24.33 0.96 -7.37
N LEU A 84 23.18 0.39 -7.04
CA LEU A 84 22.46 0.67 -5.80
C LEU A 84 23.33 0.38 -4.55
N HIS A 85 24.11 -0.70 -4.55
CA HIS A 85 25.08 -1.00 -3.49
C HIS A 85 26.21 0.03 -3.41
N ALA A 86 26.72 0.52 -4.54
CA ALA A 86 27.73 1.56 -4.55
C ALA A 86 27.21 2.89 -3.97
N TRP A 87 25.95 3.24 -4.25
CA TRP A 87 25.27 4.37 -3.62
C TRP A 87 25.10 4.18 -2.11
N ARG A 88 24.75 2.98 -1.67
CA ARG A 88 24.63 2.61 -0.26
C ARG A 88 25.95 2.81 0.48
N GLU A 89 27.05 2.29 -0.06
CA GLU A 89 28.39 2.41 0.53
C GLU A 89 28.86 3.87 0.56
N LEU A 90 28.54 4.64 -0.47
CA LEU A 90 28.90 6.05 -0.54
C LEU A 90 28.14 6.92 0.48
N LEU A 91 26.84 6.65 0.64
CA LEU A 91 25.96 7.40 1.53
C LEU A 91 25.98 6.89 2.97
N ASP A 92 26.58 5.71 3.20
CA ASP A 92 26.66 5.03 4.50
C ASP A 92 25.28 4.86 5.18
N VAL A 93 24.32 4.35 4.39
CA VAL A 93 22.92 4.13 4.82
C VAL A 93 22.52 2.67 4.61
N PRO A 94 21.53 2.13 5.34
CA PRO A 94 21.00 0.81 5.06
C PRO A 94 20.29 0.75 3.70
N MET A 95 20.23 -0.44 3.10
CA MET A 95 19.65 -0.61 1.76
C MET A 95 18.18 -0.23 1.68
N ALA A 96 17.43 -0.47 2.77
CA ALA A 96 16.02 -0.16 2.87
C ALA A 96 15.73 1.34 2.67
N ASP A 97 16.61 2.22 3.16
CA ASP A 97 16.40 3.67 3.12
C ASP A 97 16.51 4.24 1.70
N LEU A 98 17.27 3.57 0.82
CA LEU A 98 17.42 4.00 -0.59
C LEU A 98 16.21 3.64 -1.45
N LEU A 99 15.46 2.61 -1.06
CA LEU A 99 14.31 2.12 -1.81
C LEU A 99 13.05 2.87 -1.39
N GLU A 100 12.12 3.04 -2.33
CA GLU A 100 10.81 3.55 -1.97
C GLU A 100 10.08 2.47 -1.15
N GLU A 101 9.75 2.78 0.10
CA GLU A 101 8.94 1.89 0.91
C GLU A 101 7.54 1.80 0.30
N ASN A 102 7.22 0.63 -0.25
CA ASN A 102 5.84 0.25 -0.48
C ASN A 102 5.18 0.05 0.89
N THR A 103 4.74 1.15 1.48
CA THR A 103 4.01 1.21 2.76
C THR A 103 2.75 0.34 2.75
N GLU A 104 2.29 -0.04 1.56
CA GLU A 104 1.27 -1.04 1.37
C GLU A 104 1.88 -2.43 1.43
N LEU A 105 1.70 -3.10 2.57
CA LEU A 105 1.82 -4.57 2.66
C LEU A 105 1.15 -5.20 1.43
N SER A 106 1.75 -6.25 0.86
CA SER A 106 1.16 -6.89 -0.32
C SER A 106 -0.31 -7.27 -0.06
N PRO A 107 -1.19 -7.26 -1.09
CA PRO A 107 -2.60 -7.60 -0.93
C PRO A 107 -2.90 -8.85 -0.07
N PRO A 108 -2.17 -9.99 -0.21
CA PRO A 108 -2.40 -11.15 0.66
C PRO A 108 -2.00 -10.90 2.12
N VAL A 109 -0.95 -10.12 2.38
CA VAL A 109 -0.51 -9.80 3.74
C VAL A 109 -1.47 -8.83 4.42
N LEU A 110 -2.01 -7.85 3.69
CA LEU A 110 -3.08 -6.98 4.19
C LEU A 110 -4.34 -7.76 4.56
N LEU A 111 -4.76 -8.69 3.70
CA LEU A 111 -5.93 -9.52 3.96
C LEU A 111 -5.74 -10.35 5.24
N ARG A 112 -4.58 -11.02 5.37
CA ARG A 112 -4.21 -11.78 6.56
C ARG A 112 -4.21 -10.91 7.82
N ALA A 113 -3.62 -9.71 7.75
CA ALA A 113 -3.60 -8.77 8.87
C ALA A 113 -5.01 -8.32 9.30
N ARG A 114 -5.91 -8.08 8.34
CA ARG A 114 -7.31 -7.73 8.60
C ARG A 114 -8.07 -8.88 9.26
N LEU A 115 -7.94 -10.10 8.73
CA LEU A 115 -8.57 -11.30 9.29
C LEU A 115 -8.05 -11.62 10.70
N LEU A 116 -6.74 -11.47 10.93
CA LEU A 116 -6.14 -11.57 12.27
C LEU A 116 -6.75 -10.56 13.25
N LYS A 117 -6.92 -9.30 12.82
CA LYS A 117 -7.55 -8.27 13.66
C LYS A 117 -9.00 -8.64 13.99
N LEU A 118 -9.77 -9.14 13.02
CA LEU A 118 -11.15 -9.60 13.23
C LEU A 118 -11.21 -10.79 14.21
N MET A 119 -10.32 -11.77 14.09
CA MET A 119 -10.23 -12.89 15.02
C MET A 119 -9.94 -12.42 16.44
N LYS A 120 -8.97 -11.52 16.61
CA LYS A 120 -8.63 -10.96 17.92
C LYS A 120 -9.79 -10.19 18.56
N THR A 121 -10.59 -9.48 17.76
CA THR A 121 -11.81 -8.82 18.26
C THR A 121 -12.92 -9.81 18.60
N ALA A 122 -13.13 -10.85 17.78
CA ALA A 122 -14.16 -11.86 18.01
C ALA A 122 -13.89 -12.66 19.30
N THR A 123 -12.63 -13.07 19.47
CA THR A 123 -12.16 -13.77 20.68
C THR A 123 -12.26 -12.90 21.93
N ALA A 124 -12.02 -11.58 21.82
CA ALA A 124 -12.26 -10.64 22.91
C ALA A 124 -13.76 -10.56 23.28
N ILE A 125 -14.65 -10.40 22.29
CA ILE A 125 -16.11 -10.39 22.52
C ILE A 125 -16.56 -11.68 23.21
N ARG A 126 -16.10 -12.84 22.73
CA ARG A 126 -16.40 -14.14 23.35
C ARG A 126 -15.94 -14.21 24.80
N SER A 127 -14.74 -13.67 25.10
CA SER A 127 -14.18 -13.69 26.45
C SER A 127 -14.89 -12.75 27.45
N GLU A 128 -15.47 -11.65 26.96
CA GLU A 128 -16.19 -10.67 27.80
C GLU A 128 -17.69 -10.99 27.96
N SER A 129 -18.25 -11.76 27.04
CA SER A 129 -19.67 -12.10 27.03
C SER A 129 -19.97 -13.30 27.93
N SER A 130 -21.04 -13.21 28.71
CA SER A 130 -21.57 -14.36 29.47
C SER A 130 -21.86 -15.54 28.54
N ALA A 131 -21.57 -16.76 29.00
CA ALA A 131 -21.68 -18.00 28.21
C ALA A 131 -23.08 -18.25 27.65
N THR A 132 -24.13 -17.75 28.30
CA THR A 132 -25.53 -17.93 27.87
C THR A 132 -26.07 -16.77 27.02
N SER A 133 -25.24 -15.77 26.71
CA SER A 133 -25.66 -14.62 25.91
C SER A 133 -25.74 -14.96 24.43
N SER A 134 -26.74 -14.43 23.72
CA SER A 134 -26.81 -14.47 22.25
C SER A 134 -25.56 -13.85 21.59
N VAL A 135 -24.93 -12.87 22.25
CA VAL A 135 -23.66 -12.27 21.81
C VAL A 135 -22.51 -13.29 21.83
N ASN A 136 -22.47 -14.18 22.83
CA ASN A 136 -21.47 -15.23 22.90
C ASN A 136 -21.64 -16.24 21.75
N GLN A 137 -22.88 -16.66 21.48
CA GLN A 137 -23.19 -17.55 20.36
C GLN A 137 -22.76 -16.97 19.02
N LEU A 138 -23.09 -15.69 18.76
CA LEU A 138 -22.66 -15.00 17.55
C LEU A 138 -21.13 -14.89 17.44
N ALA A 139 -20.44 -14.62 18.55
CA ALA A 139 -18.98 -14.56 18.57
C ALA A 139 -18.33 -15.93 18.28
N CYS A 140 -18.90 -17.02 18.79
CA CYS A 140 -18.45 -18.38 18.47
C CYS A 140 -18.62 -18.68 16.98
N MET A 141 -19.80 -18.42 16.41
CA MET A 141 -20.04 -18.63 14.98
C MET A 141 -19.07 -17.83 14.10
N LEU A 142 -18.80 -16.57 14.46
CA LEU A 142 -17.87 -15.71 13.71
C LEU A 142 -16.42 -16.22 13.81
N ILE A 143 -16.01 -16.78 14.95
CA ILE A 143 -14.70 -17.41 15.11
C ILE A 143 -14.60 -18.64 14.19
N ASP A 144 -15.63 -19.50 14.18
CA ASP A 144 -15.64 -20.71 13.34
C ASP A 144 -15.56 -20.35 11.85
N GLN A 145 -16.32 -19.35 11.39
CA GLN A 145 -16.27 -18.83 10.02
C GLN A 145 -14.89 -18.27 9.66
N LEU A 146 -14.22 -17.56 10.58
CA LEU A 146 -12.88 -17.04 10.34
C LEU A 146 -11.84 -18.16 10.25
N ILE A 147 -11.96 -19.22 11.06
CA ILE A 147 -11.06 -20.40 11.00
C ILE A 147 -11.25 -21.16 9.69
N GLU A 148 -12.50 -21.30 9.21
CA GLU A 148 -12.79 -21.93 7.92
C GLU A 148 -12.13 -21.17 6.75
N ILE A 149 -12.17 -19.83 6.78
CA ILE A 149 -11.52 -19.00 5.77
C ILE A 149 -9.99 -19.05 5.92
N MET A 150 -9.46 -19.13 7.15
CA MET A 150 -8.03 -19.04 7.43
C MET A 150 -7.65 -19.84 8.69
N PRO A 151 -7.22 -21.12 8.54
CA PRO A 151 -7.10 -22.06 9.68
C PRO A 151 -5.99 -21.69 10.68
N GLU A 152 -4.99 -20.96 10.23
CA GLU A 152 -3.92 -20.39 11.08
C GLU A 152 -4.42 -19.40 12.15
N LEU A 153 -5.69 -18.96 12.08
CA LEU A 153 -6.30 -18.10 13.09
C LEU A 153 -6.70 -18.84 14.38
N ALA A 154 -6.71 -20.18 14.39
CA ALA A 154 -7.23 -20.97 15.52
C ALA A 154 -6.48 -20.75 16.85
N GLY A 155 -5.19 -20.40 16.79
CA GLY A 155 -4.35 -20.19 17.98
C GLY A 155 -4.26 -18.73 18.46
N VAL A 156 -5.09 -17.82 17.94
CA VAL A 156 -4.94 -16.39 18.19
C VAL A 156 -5.56 -15.98 19.53
N SER A 157 -4.73 -15.43 20.42
CA SER A 157 -5.17 -14.87 21.69
C SER A 157 -6.07 -13.64 21.51
N PRO A 158 -7.05 -13.41 22.41
CA PRO A 158 -7.87 -12.21 22.42
C PRO A 158 -7.06 -10.92 22.32
N TRP A 159 -7.58 -9.93 21.57
CA TRP A 159 -7.03 -8.59 21.70
C TRP A 159 -7.25 -8.17 23.16
N HIS A 160 -6.18 -7.89 23.91
CA HIS A 160 -6.33 -7.19 25.17
C HIS A 160 -7.00 -5.87 24.85
N ILE A 161 -8.25 -5.70 25.27
CA ILE A 161 -8.89 -4.40 25.25
C ILE A 161 -8.08 -3.54 26.22
N ALA A 162 -7.03 -2.89 25.70
CA ALA A 162 -6.28 -1.83 26.36
C ALA A 162 -7.15 -0.57 26.42
N SER A 163 -8.36 -0.73 26.93
CA SER A 163 -9.21 0.31 27.46
C SER A 163 -9.88 -0.27 28.71
N ARG A 164 -9.06 -0.67 29.68
CA ARG A 164 -9.49 -0.49 31.08
C ARG A 164 -9.89 0.98 31.15
N ARG A 165 -11.20 1.23 31.23
CA ARG A 165 -11.78 2.57 31.29
C ARG A 165 -10.91 3.38 32.24
N ARG A 166 -10.28 4.45 31.74
CA ARG A 166 -9.78 5.50 32.64
C ARG A 166 -11.02 5.92 33.42
N ARG A 167 -11.13 5.49 34.69
CA ARG A 167 -12.05 6.17 35.58
C ARG A 167 -11.57 7.61 35.58
N SER A 168 -12.45 8.50 35.17
CA SER A 168 -12.20 9.91 34.96
C SER A 168 -11.77 10.56 36.28
N ARG A 169 -10.48 10.52 36.65
CA ARG A 169 -9.82 11.46 37.59
C ARG A 169 -8.32 11.30 37.87
N GLU A 170 -7.55 10.48 37.16
CA GLU A 170 -6.09 10.43 37.37
C GLU A 170 -5.35 11.18 36.27
N ILE A 171 -4.72 12.28 36.66
CA ILE A 171 -3.79 13.10 35.89
C ILE A 171 -2.69 12.18 35.36
N GLY A 172 -2.49 12.14 34.05
CA GLY A 172 -1.53 11.25 33.41
C GLY A 172 -0.07 11.64 33.70
N ARG A 173 0.81 10.65 33.78
CA ARG A 173 2.30 10.79 33.90
C ARG A 173 2.97 11.67 32.84
N ILE A 174 2.23 12.19 31.86
CA ILE A 174 2.72 13.19 30.90
C ILE A 174 3.02 14.51 31.63
N PHE A 175 2.37 14.79 32.76
CA PHE A 175 2.70 15.95 33.60
C PHE A 175 4.03 15.80 34.36
N GLU A 176 4.47 14.57 34.64
CA GLU A 176 5.74 14.31 35.35
C GLU A 176 6.98 14.54 34.46
N ARG A 177 6.79 14.84 33.16
CA ARG A 177 7.86 15.09 32.18
C ARG A 177 7.90 16.52 31.65
N ILE A 178 7.35 17.49 32.39
CA ILE A 178 7.64 18.89 32.13
C ILE A 178 9.10 19.12 32.51
N MET A 179 9.97 19.24 31.50
CA MET A 179 11.36 19.69 31.68
C MET A 179 11.33 21.05 32.39
N PRO A 180 12.11 21.24 33.47
CA PRO A 180 12.14 22.51 34.17
C PRO A 180 12.64 23.60 33.21
N ALA A 181 11.98 24.75 33.23
CA ALA A 181 12.32 25.91 32.39
C ALA A 181 13.77 26.40 32.59
N SER A 182 14.43 26.00 33.69
CA SER A 182 15.84 26.29 33.96
C SER A 182 16.83 25.62 32.99
N MET A 183 16.37 24.74 32.09
CA MET A 183 17.21 24.14 31.06
C MET A 183 17.30 24.95 29.76
N PHE A 184 16.52 26.04 29.64
CA PHE A 184 16.66 26.98 28.54
C PHE A 184 17.61 28.10 28.96
N PRO A 185 18.80 28.25 28.34
CA PRO A 185 19.66 29.39 28.61
C PRO A 185 18.95 30.66 28.14
N GLU A 186 18.71 31.60 29.05
CA GLU A 186 18.23 32.93 28.69
C GLU A 186 19.36 33.65 27.91
N SER A 187 19.02 34.07 26.69
CA SER A 187 19.87 34.90 25.83
C SER A 187 19.52 36.38 26.00
#